data_AF-V4MYI3-F1
#
_entry.id   AF-V4MYI3-F1
#
_cell.length_a   1.000
_cell.length_b   1.000
_cell.length_c   1.000
_cell.angle_alpha   90.00
_cell.angle_beta   90.00
_cell.angle_gamma   90.00
#
_symmetry.space_group_name_H-M   'P 1'
#
loop_
_entity.id
_entity.type
_entity.pdbx_description
1 polymer ?
#
loop_
_entity_poly.entity_id
_entity_poly.type
_entity_poly.pdbx_seq_one_letter_code
_entity_poly.pdbx_strand_id
1 'polypeptide(L)'
;MAESINAEFKKPRELPIVSLIEVIKNTLTRWFFDRRESAAKLTSSLTPKVENKLNKRCDLSDTFDAQPINQYEFQVTDGSQNFLVDLQRMTCTCQVFSIDKIPCKHAAKAAKSRGVDPGLYVHPYYSKSYLCAAYSESIRPVGDISELSEIPADIVGQICLPPDVRRKPGRPVKRRYQSVGEQAMRKKARKQCCSRCHRS
;
A
#
# COMPACT_ATOMS: atom_id res chain seq x y z
N MET A 1 -2.95 -1.93 1.76
CA MET A 1 -2.77 -1.67 3.21
C MET A 1 -3.89 -2.27 4.05
N ALA A 2 -5.15 -2.08 3.62
CA ALA A 2 -6.32 -2.63 4.32
C ALA A 2 -6.21 -4.12 4.66
N GLU A 3 -5.75 -4.97 3.74
CA GLU A 3 -5.67 -6.42 3.95
C GLU A 3 -4.66 -6.83 5.04
N SER A 4 -3.50 -6.18 5.11
CA SER A 4 -2.47 -6.49 6.13
C SER A 4 -2.89 -6.00 7.51
N ILE A 5 -3.46 -4.81 7.61
CA ILE A 5 -4.07 -4.29 8.84
C ILE A 5 -5.24 -5.20 9.28
N ASN A 6 -6.08 -5.64 8.34
CA ASN A 6 -7.19 -6.56 8.63
C ASN A 6 -6.71 -7.92 9.14
N ALA A 7 -5.59 -8.42 8.61
CA ALA A 7 -4.98 -9.65 9.09
C ALA A 7 -4.41 -9.50 10.51
N GLU A 8 -3.69 -8.40 10.76
CA GLU A 8 -3.09 -8.09 12.07
C GLU A 8 -4.18 -7.95 13.16
N PHE A 9 -5.24 -7.20 12.88
CA PHE A 9 -6.30 -6.93 13.84
C PHE A 9 -7.41 -7.98 13.86
N LYS A 10 -7.20 -9.16 13.26
CA LYS A 10 -8.23 -10.21 13.22
C LYS A 10 -8.67 -10.67 14.60
N LYS A 11 -7.72 -10.95 15.51
CA LYS A 11 -8.02 -11.33 16.90
C LYS A 11 -8.32 -10.11 17.78
N PRO A 12 -7.56 -9.00 17.69
CA PRO A 12 -7.85 -7.79 18.48
C PRO A 12 -9.27 -7.24 18.33
N ARG A 13 -9.93 -7.44 17.19
CA ARG A 13 -11.33 -7.01 16.99
C ARG A 13 -12.36 -7.69 17.89
N GLU A 14 -12.03 -8.82 18.51
CA GLU A 14 -12.90 -9.47 19.48
C GLU A 14 -12.72 -8.91 20.91
N LEU A 15 -11.78 -7.97 21.12
CA LEU A 15 -11.51 -7.36 22.42
C LEU A 15 -12.50 -6.22 22.75
N PRO A 16 -12.71 -5.91 24.05
CA PRO A 16 -13.37 -4.68 24.46
C PRO A 16 -12.71 -3.44 23.84
N ILE A 17 -13.50 -2.37 23.65
CA ILE A 17 -13.07 -1.18 22.90
C ILE A 17 -11.77 -0.57 23.45
N VAL A 18 -11.62 -0.51 24.78
CA VAL A 18 -10.43 0.02 25.44
C VAL A 18 -9.19 -0.82 25.07
N SER A 19 -9.27 -2.14 25.25
CA SER A 19 -8.17 -3.06 24.92
C SER A 19 -7.88 -3.08 23.41
N LEU A 20 -8.89 -2.93 22.55
CA LEU A 20 -8.68 -2.81 21.11
C LEU A 20 -7.88 -1.56 20.75
N ILE A 21 -8.22 -0.40 21.34
CA ILE A 21 -7.50 0.86 21.13
C ILE A 21 -6.05 0.73 21.62
N GLU A 22 -5.81 0.12 22.77
CA GLU A 22 -4.46 -0.13 23.29
C GLU A 22 -3.63 -0.98 22.32
N VAL A 23 -4.20 -2.06 21.79
CA VAL A 23 -3.50 -2.90 20.80
C VAL A 23 -3.20 -2.11 19.53
N ILE A 24 -4.16 -1.35 19.00
CA ILE A 24 -3.94 -0.51 17.81
C ILE A 24 -2.81 0.49 18.06
N LYS A 25 -2.85 1.20 19.19
CA LYS A 25 -1.82 2.17 19.59
C LYS A 25 -0.45 1.49 19.63
N ASN A 26 -0.31 0.40 20.36
CA ASN A 26 0.97 -0.31 20.53
C ASN A 26 1.52 -0.82 19.19
N THR A 27 0.65 -1.37 18.33
CA THR A 27 1.03 -1.81 16.98
C THR A 27 1.53 -0.63 16.15
N LEU A 28 0.81 0.49 16.14
CA LEU A 28 1.20 1.68 15.37
C LEU A 28 2.51 2.29 15.91
N THR A 29 2.68 2.39 17.23
CA THR A 29 3.91 2.90 17.84
C THR A 29 5.12 2.09 17.37
N ARG A 30 5.04 0.75 17.47
CA ARG A 30 6.09 -0.14 16.98
C ARG A 30 6.34 0.06 15.48
N TRP A 31 5.27 0.10 14.69
CA TRP A 31 5.37 0.25 13.24
C TRP A 31 5.97 1.58 12.79
N PHE A 32 5.71 2.67 13.50
CA PHE A 32 6.31 3.98 13.24
C PHE A 32 7.79 3.96 13.58
N PHE A 33 8.15 3.37 14.72
CA PHE A 33 9.54 3.18 15.13
C PHE A 33 10.33 2.34 14.10
N ASP A 34 9.84 1.14 13.77
CA ASP A 34 10.49 0.23 12.82
C ASP A 34 10.67 0.88 11.44
N ARG A 35 9.69 1.65 10.97
CA ARG A 35 9.77 2.36 9.69
C ARG A 35 10.74 3.52 9.71
N ARG A 36 10.82 4.26 10.81
CA ARG A 36 11.80 5.34 10.97
C ARG A 36 13.22 4.80 10.98
N GLU A 37 13.47 3.75 11.74
CA GLU A 37 14.74 3.03 11.74
C GLU A 37 15.12 2.51 10.36
N SER A 38 14.16 1.92 9.66
CA SER A 38 14.37 1.42 8.29
C SER A 38 14.66 2.56 7.31
N ALA A 39 13.95 3.69 7.43
CA ALA A 39 14.14 4.87 6.58
C ALA A 39 15.50 5.53 6.83
N ALA A 40 15.93 5.62 8.09
CA ALA A 40 17.24 6.18 8.46
C ALA A 40 18.40 5.39 7.84
N LYS A 41 18.26 4.05 7.76
CA LYS A 41 19.25 3.13 7.18
C LYS A 41 19.34 3.16 5.66
N LEU A 42 18.40 3.81 4.96
CA LEU A 42 18.45 3.90 3.50
C LEU A 42 19.64 4.76 3.05
N THR A 43 20.47 4.24 2.16
CA THR A 43 21.58 5.00 1.54
C THR A 43 21.13 5.71 0.27
N SER A 44 20.18 5.13 -0.45
CA SER A 44 19.66 5.67 -1.70
C SER A 44 18.56 6.71 -1.50
N SER A 45 18.31 7.50 -2.55
CA SER A 45 17.27 8.54 -2.58
C SER A 45 15.85 7.95 -2.69
N LEU A 46 15.71 6.73 -3.20
CA LEU A 46 14.45 6.02 -3.40
C LEU A 46 14.33 4.82 -2.46
N THR A 47 13.10 4.34 -2.23
CA THR A 47 12.92 3.10 -1.47
C THR A 47 13.43 1.87 -2.24
N PRO A 48 14.04 0.85 -1.59
CA PRO A 48 14.63 -0.31 -2.27
C PRO A 48 13.64 -1.08 -3.13
N LYS A 49 12.37 -1.12 -2.74
CA LYS A 49 11.31 -1.77 -3.51
C LYS A 49 11.04 -1.04 -4.83
N VAL A 50 11.10 0.28 -4.82
CA VAL A 50 10.89 1.12 -6.00
C VAL A 50 12.12 1.07 -6.91
N GLU A 51 13.33 1.13 -6.34
CA GLU A 51 14.57 0.96 -7.10
C GLU A 51 14.59 -0.39 -7.83
N ASN A 52 14.34 -1.49 -7.12
CA ASN A 52 14.27 -2.81 -7.74
C ASN A 52 13.19 -2.91 -8.81
N LYS A 53 12.05 -2.24 -8.63
CA LYS A 53 10.97 -2.22 -9.62
C LYS A 53 11.35 -1.40 -10.85
N LEU A 54 12.04 -0.28 -10.66
CA LEU A 54 12.55 0.58 -11.73
C LEU A 54 13.65 -0.13 -12.51
N ASN A 55 14.64 -0.72 -11.84
CA ASN A 55 15.74 -1.45 -12.47
C ASN A 55 15.22 -2.55 -13.38
N LYS A 56 14.28 -3.39 -12.91
CA LYS A 56 13.64 -4.42 -13.75
C LYS A 56 12.95 -3.84 -14.99
N ARG A 57 12.35 -2.66 -14.89
CA ARG A 57 11.70 -1.98 -16.02
C ARG A 57 12.73 -1.40 -16.99
N CYS A 58 13.85 -0.91 -16.45
CA CYS A 58 15.00 -0.47 -17.23
C CYS A 58 15.61 -1.63 -18.02
N ASP A 59 15.79 -2.80 -17.42
CA ASP A 59 16.32 -4.00 -18.08
C ASP A 59 15.40 -4.45 -19.22
N LEU A 60 14.08 -4.47 -18.98
CA LEU A 60 13.08 -4.79 -20.00
C LEU A 60 13.03 -3.77 -21.14
N SER A 61 13.45 -2.54 -20.88
CA SER A 61 13.38 -1.45 -21.86
C SER A 61 14.50 -1.48 -22.88
N ASP A 62 15.58 -2.24 -22.63
CA ASP A 62 16.79 -2.20 -23.47
C ASP A 62 16.55 -2.71 -24.90
N THR A 63 15.56 -3.59 -25.10
CA THR A 63 15.20 -4.13 -26.42
C THR A 63 14.27 -3.22 -27.22
N PHE A 64 13.77 -2.13 -26.64
CA PHE A 64 12.82 -1.24 -27.30
C PHE A 64 13.53 -0.21 -28.14
N ASP A 65 12.82 0.35 -29.11
CA ASP A 65 13.26 1.54 -29.83
C ASP A 65 12.45 2.77 -29.38
N ALA A 66 13.08 3.95 -29.41
CA ALA A 66 12.42 5.19 -29.02
C ALA A 66 12.74 6.31 -30.01
N GLN A 67 11.68 6.82 -30.64
CA GLN A 67 11.74 7.95 -31.53
C GLN A 67 11.23 9.20 -30.80
N PRO A 68 12.05 10.27 -30.66
CA PRO A 68 11.59 11.53 -30.09
C PRO A 68 10.57 12.18 -31.03
N ILE A 69 9.44 12.61 -30.48
CA ILE A 69 8.44 13.45 -31.16
C ILE A 69 8.76 14.93 -30.89
N ASN A 70 9.11 15.24 -29.64
CA ASN A 70 9.64 16.54 -29.23
C ASN A 70 10.57 16.36 -28.01
N GLN A 71 10.85 17.43 -27.26
CA GLN A 71 11.77 17.40 -26.12
C GLN A 71 11.33 16.48 -24.96
N TYR A 72 10.03 16.23 -24.81
CA TYR A 72 9.47 15.46 -23.68
C TYR A 72 8.60 14.28 -24.11
N GLU A 73 8.12 14.27 -25.35
CA GLU A 73 7.26 13.22 -25.92
C GLU A 73 8.04 12.28 -26.84
N PHE A 74 7.79 10.98 -26.67
CA PHE A 74 8.47 9.91 -27.40
C PHE A 74 7.46 8.87 -27.86
N GLN A 75 7.65 8.37 -29.08
CA GLN A 75 7.04 7.13 -29.52
C GLN A 75 8.00 5.99 -29.21
N VAL A 76 7.58 5.05 -28.37
CA VAL A 76 8.37 3.88 -27.99
C VAL A 76 7.78 2.63 -28.61
N THR A 77 8.60 1.90 -29.35
CA THR A 77 8.23 0.65 -30.02
C THR A 77 8.63 -0.53 -29.16
N ASP A 78 7.64 -1.28 -28.68
CA ASP A 78 7.79 -2.49 -27.86
C ASP A 78 7.18 -3.66 -28.65
N GLY A 79 8.04 -4.40 -29.36
CA GLY A 79 7.63 -5.41 -30.32
C GLY A 79 6.87 -4.78 -31.49
N SER A 80 5.60 -5.16 -31.66
CA SER A 80 4.71 -4.65 -32.73
C SER A 80 3.80 -3.50 -32.27
N GLN A 81 3.95 -3.03 -31.04
CA GLN A 81 3.10 -2.00 -30.46
C GLN A 81 3.86 -0.71 -30.20
N ASN A 82 3.21 0.42 -30.50
CA ASN A 82 3.73 1.75 -30.25
C ASN A 82 3.05 2.37 -29.03
N PHE A 83 3.86 3.00 -28.18
CA PHE A 83 3.40 3.67 -26.97
C PHE A 83 3.83 5.13 -26.99
N LEU A 84 2.90 6.03 -26.71
CA LEU A 84 3.21 7.45 -26.55
C LEU A 84 3.57 7.69 -25.08
N VAL A 85 4.78 8.19 -24.85
CA VAL A 85 5.30 8.56 -23.54
C VAL A 85 5.45 10.08 -23.49
N ASP A 86 4.95 10.68 -22.42
CA ASP A 86 5.23 12.08 -22.07
C ASP A 86 5.98 12.10 -20.72
N LEU A 87 7.26 12.46 -20.78
CA LEU A 87 8.14 12.53 -19.61
C LEU A 87 7.83 13.74 -18.71
N GLN A 88 7.34 14.84 -19.27
CA GLN A 88 7.00 16.05 -18.51
C GLN A 88 5.74 15.86 -17.68
N ARG A 89 4.71 15.27 -18.28
CA ARG A 89 3.44 14.96 -17.59
C ARG A 89 3.50 13.65 -16.81
N MET A 90 4.60 12.92 -16.92
CA MET A 90 4.79 11.60 -16.33
C MET A 90 3.68 10.60 -16.73
N THR A 91 3.39 10.52 -18.04
CA THR A 91 2.34 9.66 -18.58
C THR A 91 2.86 8.74 -19.68
N CYS A 92 2.13 7.64 -19.89
CA CYS A 92 2.36 6.71 -20.98
C CYS A 92 1.02 6.08 -21.37
N THR A 93 0.81 5.78 -22.64
CA THR A 93 -0.43 5.12 -23.11
C THR A 93 -0.66 3.75 -22.48
N CYS A 94 0.38 3.09 -21.95
CA CYS A 94 0.21 1.86 -21.18
C CYS A 94 -0.40 2.07 -19.76
N GLN A 95 -0.64 3.33 -19.36
CA GLN A 95 -1.22 3.77 -18.07
C GLN A 95 -0.42 3.40 -16.81
N VAL A 96 0.60 2.56 -16.92
CA VAL A 96 1.42 2.17 -15.77
C VAL A 96 2.15 3.38 -15.16
N PHE A 97 2.66 4.30 -15.98
CA PHE A 97 3.41 5.46 -15.48
C PHE A 97 2.51 6.44 -14.70
N SER A 98 1.31 6.72 -15.23
CA SER A 98 0.34 7.61 -14.59
C SER A 98 -0.25 7.02 -13.31
N ILE A 99 -0.44 5.69 -13.25
CA ILE A 99 -1.01 4.97 -12.10
C ILE A 99 0.05 4.74 -11.01
N ASP A 100 1.17 4.11 -11.37
CA ASP A 100 2.20 3.73 -10.40
C ASP A 100 3.04 4.92 -9.96
N LYS A 101 3.02 6.04 -10.70
CA LYS A 101 3.88 7.21 -10.46
C LYS A 101 5.39 6.86 -10.45
N ILE A 102 5.73 5.77 -11.13
CA ILE A 102 7.08 5.24 -11.35
C ILE A 102 7.16 4.98 -12.86
N PRO A 103 8.25 5.38 -13.54
CA PRO A 103 8.42 5.11 -14.96
C PRO A 103 8.08 3.66 -15.31
N CYS A 104 7.24 3.47 -16.32
CA CYS A 104 7.02 2.16 -16.90
C CYS A 104 8.22 1.77 -17.78
N LYS A 105 8.23 0.55 -18.32
CA LYS A 105 9.30 0.10 -19.23
C LYS A 105 9.46 1.00 -20.46
N HIS A 106 8.36 1.56 -20.99
CA HIS A 106 8.41 2.51 -22.10
C HIS A 106 8.98 3.86 -21.69
N ALA A 107 8.55 4.39 -20.53
CA ALA A 107 9.08 5.65 -20.00
C ALA A 107 10.57 5.55 -19.63
N ALA A 108 11.00 4.38 -19.15
CA ALA A 108 12.42 4.10 -18.93
C ALA A 108 13.22 4.16 -20.24
N LYS A 109 12.72 3.56 -21.34
CA LYS A 109 13.35 3.69 -22.66
C LYS A 109 13.42 5.15 -23.12
N ALA A 110 12.32 5.90 -23.01
CA ALA A 110 12.26 7.30 -23.42
C ALA A 110 13.23 8.20 -22.63
N ALA A 111 13.33 7.99 -21.31
CA ALA A 111 14.30 8.69 -20.48
C ALA A 111 15.75 8.36 -20.86
N LYS A 112 16.05 7.06 -21.05
CA LYS A 112 17.36 6.58 -21.53
C LYS A 112 17.72 7.16 -22.89
N SER A 113 16.79 7.21 -23.86
CA SER A 113 17.03 7.82 -25.18
C SER A 113 17.30 9.32 -25.11
N ARG A 114 16.80 10.00 -24.07
CA ARG A 114 17.12 11.40 -23.79
C ARG A 114 18.44 11.58 -23.03
N GLY A 115 19.11 10.51 -22.65
CA GLY A 115 20.33 10.55 -21.82
C GLY A 115 20.08 10.99 -20.37
N VAL A 116 18.84 10.82 -19.87
CA VAL A 116 18.46 11.19 -18.50
C VAL A 116 18.20 9.92 -17.70
N ASP A 117 18.64 9.88 -16.44
CA ASP A 117 18.33 8.78 -15.53
C ASP A 117 16.81 8.64 -15.34
N PRO A 118 16.21 7.46 -15.63
CA PRO A 118 14.81 7.19 -15.34
C PRO A 118 14.42 7.45 -13.88
N GLY A 119 15.36 7.31 -12.93
CA GLY A 119 15.15 7.57 -11.50
C GLY A 119 14.63 8.98 -11.20
N LEU A 120 14.99 9.97 -12.03
CA LEU A 120 14.56 11.36 -11.88
C LEU A 120 13.07 11.57 -12.18
N TYR A 121 12.44 10.63 -12.88
CA TYR A 121 11.01 10.66 -13.19
C TYR A 121 10.17 9.81 -12.22
N VAL A 122 10.76 9.36 -11.10
CA VAL A 122 10.02 8.72 -10.00
C VAL A 122 9.39 9.81 -9.14
N HIS A 123 8.10 9.66 -8.85
CA HIS A 123 7.38 10.65 -8.05
C HIS A 123 7.95 10.76 -6.62
N PRO A 124 8.02 11.99 -6.04
CA PRO A 124 8.60 12.23 -4.71
C PRO A 124 8.01 11.40 -3.57
N TYR A 125 6.79 10.89 -3.72
CA TYR A 125 6.15 9.97 -2.75
C TYR A 125 6.97 8.71 -2.44
N TYR A 126 7.88 8.32 -3.34
CA TYR A 126 8.75 7.16 -3.16
C TYR A 126 10.16 7.51 -2.69
N SER A 127 10.41 8.79 -2.40
CA SER A 127 11.71 9.26 -1.92
C SER A 127 11.93 8.94 -0.44
N LYS A 128 13.20 8.79 -0.06
CA LYS A 128 13.63 8.66 1.33
C LYS A 128 13.15 9.85 2.16
N SER A 129 13.25 11.07 1.65
CA SER A 129 12.83 12.28 2.37
C SER A 129 11.33 12.25 2.71
N TYR A 130 10.49 11.87 1.74
CA TYR A 130 9.05 11.74 1.97
C TYR A 130 8.73 10.60 2.94
N LEU A 131 9.44 9.47 2.85
CA LEU A 131 9.31 8.38 3.82
C LEU A 131 9.68 8.82 5.24
N CYS A 132 10.80 9.53 5.41
CA CYS A 132 11.20 10.08 6.70
C CYS A 132 10.16 11.07 7.26
N ALA A 133 9.65 11.97 6.41
CA ALA A 133 8.63 12.94 6.80
C ALA A 133 7.31 12.25 7.21
N ALA A 134 6.90 11.18 6.51
CA ALA A 134 5.67 10.46 6.83
C ALA A 134 5.70 9.77 8.21
N TYR A 135 6.88 9.46 8.74
CA TYR A 135 7.07 8.72 10.00
C TYR A 135 7.93 9.50 11.02
N SER A 136 8.07 10.82 10.85
CA SER A 136 8.88 11.68 11.74
C SER A 136 8.29 11.74 13.14
N GLU A 137 6.96 11.81 13.23
CA GLU A 137 6.24 11.91 14.50
C GLU A 137 6.21 10.59 15.27
N SER A 138 6.23 10.69 16.60
CA SER A 138 6.16 9.55 17.51
C SER A 138 4.78 9.47 18.16
N ILE A 139 4.20 8.28 18.20
CA ILE A 139 2.97 8.02 18.96
C ILE A 139 3.36 7.88 20.43
N ARG A 140 3.02 8.88 21.23
CA ARG A 140 3.32 8.93 22.67
C ARG A 140 2.36 8.05 23.47
N PRO A 141 2.81 7.48 24.59
CA PRO A 141 1.89 6.82 25.52
C PRO A 141 0.86 7.83 26.02
N VAL A 142 -0.34 7.35 26.29
CA VAL A 142 -1.33 8.08 27.07
C VAL A 142 -0.94 7.86 28.53
N GLY A 143 -0.90 8.93 29.32
CA GLY A 143 -0.67 8.86 30.76
C GLY A 143 -1.76 8.05 31.46
N ASP A 144 -1.57 7.77 32.75
CA ASP A 144 -2.61 7.06 33.50
C ASP A 144 -3.88 7.92 33.60
N ILE A 145 -5.04 7.28 33.60
CA ILE A 145 -6.32 7.97 33.82
C ILE A 145 -6.30 8.65 35.21
N SER A 146 -5.59 8.06 36.17
CA SER A 146 -5.35 8.62 37.50
C SER A 146 -4.56 9.94 37.48
N GLU A 147 -3.82 10.23 36.40
CA GLU A 147 -3.06 11.46 36.20
C GLU A 147 -3.85 12.54 35.45
N LEU A 148 -5.05 12.24 34.94
CA LEU A 148 -5.95 13.24 34.35
C LEU A 148 -6.51 14.11 35.47
N SER A 149 -5.98 15.32 35.59
CA SER A 149 -6.29 16.22 36.70
C SER A 149 -7.76 16.65 36.76
N GLU A 150 -8.52 16.55 35.67
CA GLU A 150 -9.97 16.76 35.64
C GLU A 150 -10.54 16.22 34.30
N ILE A 151 -11.52 15.31 34.37
CA ILE A 151 -12.30 14.93 33.17
C ILE A 151 -13.41 15.96 33.01
N PRO A 152 -13.55 16.62 31.84
CA PRO A 152 -14.63 17.59 31.60
C PRO A 152 -16.01 17.04 31.94
N ALA A 153 -16.83 17.84 32.63
CA ALA A 153 -18.11 17.41 33.18
C ALA A 153 -19.10 16.92 32.09
N ASP A 154 -19.00 17.48 30.89
CA ASP A 154 -19.76 17.09 29.70
C ASP A 154 -19.40 15.67 29.20
N ILE A 155 -18.19 15.19 29.47
CA ILE A 155 -17.76 13.81 29.17
C ILE A 155 -18.19 12.86 30.29
N VAL A 156 -18.04 13.24 31.55
CA VAL A 156 -18.44 12.40 32.71
C VAL A 156 -19.95 12.11 32.68
N GLY A 157 -20.76 13.07 32.24
CA GLY A 157 -22.20 12.91 32.07
C GLY A 157 -22.64 12.10 30.85
N GLN A 158 -21.73 11.75 29.93
CA GLN A 158 -22.08 10.98 28.73
C GLN A 158 -22.19 9.48 29.03
N ILE A 159 -23.43 8.99 29.02
CA ILE A 159 -23.71 7.55 29.05
C ILE A 159 -23.63 7.01 27.62
N CYS A 160 -22.60 6.23 27.33
CA CYS A 160 -22.46 5.54 26.04
C CYS A 160 -23.35 4.29 26.03
N LEU A 161 -24.63 4.47 25.66
CA LEU A 161 -25.59 3.37 25.55
C LEU A 161 -25.18 2.40 24.42
N PRO A 162 -25.40 1.09 24.57
CA PRO A 162 -25.18 0.16 23.48
C PRO A 162 -26.07 0.54 22.29
N PRO A 163 -25.63 0.28 21.04
CA PRO A 163 -26.45 0.54 19.87
C PRO A 163 -27.77 -0.25 19.99
N ASP A 164 -28.89 0.39 19.68
CA ASP A 164 -30.22 -0.24 19.74
C ASP A 164 -30.41 -1.16 18.52
N VAL A 165 -29.82 -2.35 18.59
CA VAL A 165 -29.85 -3.34 17.51
C VAL A 165 -30.41 -4.66 18.01
N ARG A 166 -31.52 -5.08 17.40
CA ARG A 166 -32.07 -6.43 17.62
C ARG A 166 -31.10 -7.47 17.05
N ARG A 167 -30.48 -8.27 17.93
CA ARG A 167 -29.67 -9.42 17.51
C ARG A 167 -30.58 -10.42 16.78
N LYS A 168 -30.24 -10.75 15.53
CA LYS A 168 -30.95 -11.80 14.79
C LYS A 168 -30.80 -13.14 15.54
N PRO A 169 -31.84 -13.98 15.59
CA PRO A 169 -31.73 -15.31 16.17
C PRO A 169 -30.67 -16.13 15.42
N GLY A 170 -29.81 -16.84 16.17
CA GLY A 170 -28.77 -17.70 15.64
C GLY A 170 -27.36 -17.40 16.16
N ARG A 171 -26.39 -18.26 15.80
CA ARG A 171 -24.98 -18.10 16.20
C ARG A 171 -24.39 -16.85 15.51
N PRO A 172 -23.81 -15.90 16.26
CA PRO A 172 -23.13 -14.75 15.67
C PRO A 172 -22.04 -15.21 14.70
N VAL A 173 -22.11 -14.73 13.46
CA VAL A 173 -21.12 -15.06 12.44
C VAL A 173 -19.84 -14.31 12.79
N LYS A 174 -18.84 -15.01 13.32
CA LYS A 174 -17.52 -14.43 13.62
C LYS A 174 -16.73 -14.02 12.37
N ARG A 175 -17.10 -14.55 11.20
CA ARG A 175 -16.46 -14.21 9.92
C ARG A 175 -17.11 -12.97 9.33
N ARG A 176 -16.29 -11.99 8.96
CA ARG A 176 -16.75 -10.79 8.24
C ARG A 176 -17.44 -11.18 6.93
N TYR A 177 -18.50 -10.46 6.57
CA TYR A 177 -19.07 -10.49 5.23
C TYR A 177 -18.03 -9.99 4.22
N GLN A 178 -17.68 -10.85 3.27
CA GLN A 178 -16.75 -10.52 2.20
C GLN A 178 -17.45 -9.70 1.13
N SER A 179 -16.76 -8.67 0.62
CA SER A 179 -17.24 -7.90 -0.52
C SER A 179 -17.20 -8.74 -1.81
N VAL A 180 -17.91 -8.31 -2.85
CA VAL A 180 -17.99 -9.03 -4.14
C VAL A 180 -16.59 -9.28 -4.75
N GLY A 181 -15.69 -8.29 -4.66
CA GLY A 181 -14.31 -8.43 -5.16
C GLY A 181 -13.48 -9.47 -4.40
N GLU A 182 -13.71 -9.66 -3.10
CA GLU A 182 -13.00 -10.65 -2.29
C GLU A 182 -13.50 -12.08 -2.54
N GLN A 183 -14.80 -12.23 -2.85
CA GLN A 183 -15.37 -13.52 -3.22
C GLN A 183 -14.80 -14.01 -4.56
N ALA A 184 -14.59 -13.09 -5.51
CA ALA A 184 -14.02 -13.39 -6.82
C ALA A 184 -12.54 -13.83 -6.76
N MET A 185 -11.77 -13.37 -5.76
CA MET A 185 -10.36 -13.75 -5.57
C MET A 185 -10.16 -15.10 -4.87
N ARG A 186 -11.24 -15.77 -4.46
CA ARG A 186 -11.14 -17.07 -3.80
C ARG A 186 -10.66 -18.10 -4.84
N LYS A 187 -9.46 -18.66 -4.65
CA LYS A 187 -9.01 -19.83 -5.41
C LYS A 187 -10.12 -20.88 -5.33
N LYS A 188 -10.67 -21.30 -6.48
CA LYS A 188 -11.63 -22.41 -6.53
C LYS A 188 -11.04 -23.54 -5.69
N ALA A 189 -11.78 -24.01 -4.69
CA ALA A 189 -11.36 -25.18 -3.93
C ALA A 189 -11.02 -26.27 -4.95
N ARG A 190 -9.79 -26.79 -4.92
CA ARG A 190 -9.45 -27.96 -5.73
C ARG A 190 -10.50 -29.01 -5.39
N LYS A 191 -11.24 -29.50 -6.39
CA LYS A 191 -12.07 -30.70 -6.24
C LYS A 191 -11.18 -31.74 -5.57
N GLN A 192 -11.53 -32.15 -4.36
CA GLN A 192 -10.76 -33.18 -3.66
C GLN A 192 -11.11 -34.49 -4.33
N CYS A 193 -10.31 -34.87 -5.34
CA CYS A 193 -10.41 -36.17 -5.95
C CYS A 193 -9.81 -37.19 -4.96
N CYS A 194 -10.53 -38.27 -4.68
CA CYS A 194 -9.97 -39.37 -3.91
C CYS A 194 -8.69 -39.90 -4.61
N SER A 195 -7.57 -40.00 -3.88
CA SER A 195 -6.28 -40.43 -4.45
C SER A 195 -6.27 -41.89 -4.94
N ARG A 196 -7.28 -42.69 -4.58
CA ARG A 196 -7.43 -44.09 -5.01
C ARG A 196 -8.40 -44.28 -6.18
N CYS A 197 -9.46 -43.49 -6.28
CA CYS A 197 -10.48 -43.69 -7.33
C CYS A 197 -10.72 -42.48 -8.23
N HIS A 198 -9.98 -41.38 -8.02
CA HIS A 198 -9.93 -40.15 -8.82
C HIS A 198 -11.27 -39.48 -9.15
N ARG A 199 -12.37 -39.88 -8.50
CA ARG A 199 -13.66 -39.21 -8.61
C ARG A 199 -13.73 -38.01 -7.66
N SER A 200 -14.37 -36.94 -8.15
CA SER A 200 -14.56 -35.67 -7.44
C SER A 200 -15.79 -35.64 -6.57
#